data_AF-A0A7J7ICE2-F1
#
_entry.id   AF-A0A7J7ICE2-F1
#
_cell.length_a   1.000
_cell.length_b   1.000
_cell.length_c   1.000
_cell.angle_alpha   90.00
_cell.angle_beta   90.00
_cell.angle_gamma   90.00
#
_symmetry.space_group_name_H-M   'P 1'
#
loop_
_entity.id
_entity.type
_entity.pdbx_description
1 polymer ?
#
loop_
_entity_poly.entity_id
_entity_poly.type
_entity_poly.pdbx_seq_one_letter_code
_entity_poly.pdbx_strand_id
1 'polypeptide(L)'
;MFVKATRVVWSVTGSYFRSGRRQRWRPYRQQLSPRLCKARSMQPEGVPRVTNQEIERKFLVEADAIRCLLQQSQGTHYAQGYLCAEPDRTVRVRIAGHEAFLTVKGRTRGYTRAEYEYPIPLRDAEELLETLCPPPLVEKVRYRIPASEPGLVWEIDEFLGDNAPLILAEIELPTEDTSFERPGWLGQEVTDDERYYNASLQRHPYRLWGLGQGAP
;
A
#
# COMPACT_ATOMS: atom_id res chain seq x y z
N MET A 1 2.00 -1.32 40.91
CA MET A 1 0.65 -1.51 41.48
C MET A 1 0.01 -0.13 41.57
N PHE A 2 -1.04 0.28 40.86
CA PHE A 2 -2.11 -0.37 40.09
C PHE A 2 -2.47 0.58 38.93
N VAL A 3 -2.65 0.01 37.73
CA VAL A 3 -3.27 0.69 36.59
C VAL A 3 -4.79 0.67 36.81
N LYS A 4 -5.46 1.83 36.77
CA LYS A 4 -6.92 1.88 36.67
C LYS A 4 -7.31 2.27 35.25
N ALA A 5 -7.72 1.26 34.49
CA ALA A 5 -8.42 1.41 33.23
C ALA A 5 -9.85 1.91 33.49
N THR A 6 -10.24 3.03 32.87
CA THR A 6 -11.63 3.49 32.89
C THR A 6 -12.32 3.04 31.60
N ARG A 7 -13.17 2.03 31.76
CA ARG A 7 -14.10 1.46 30.78
C ARG A 7 -15.11 2.53 30.38
N VAL A 8 -15.21 2.87 29.09
CA VAL A 8 -16.38 3.59 28.56
C VAL A 8 -17.46 2.55 28.27
N VAL A 9 -18.49 2.54 29.10
CA VAL A 9 -19.69 1.72 28.94
C VAL A 9 -20.70 2.52 28.13
N TRP A 10 -21.07 2.02 26.95
CA TRP A 10 -22.25 2.52 26.24
C TRP A 10 -23.49 1.81 26.80
N SER A 11 -24.35 2.55 27.49
CA SER A 11 -25.68 2.10 27.88
C SER A 11 -26.64 2.29 26.70
N VAL A 12 -27.22 1.19 26.21
CA VAL A 12 -28.38 1.23 25.32
C VAL A 12 -29.58 0.80 26.14
N THR A 13 -30.38 1.78 26.59
CA THR A 13 -31.72 1.53 27.11
C THR A 13 -32.70 1.47 25.93
N GLY A 14 -33.31 0.31 25.73
CA GLY A 14 -34.25 0.11 24.63
C GLY A 14 -34.86 -1.28 24.65
N SER A 15 -35.53 -1.64 25.75
CA SER A 15 -36.38 -2.83 25.80
C SER A 15 -37.76 -2.50 25.22
N TYR A 16 -38.16 -3.12 24.10
CA TYR A 16 -39.55 -3.53 23.88
C TYR A 16 -39.65 -4.63 22.80
N PHE A 17 -40.31 -5.72 23.20
CA PHE A 17 -40.98 -6.76 22.41
C PHE A 17 -40.23 -7.91 21.72
N ARG A 18 -40.46 -9.10 22.28
CA ARG A 18 -40.43 -10.41 21.61
C ARG A 18 -41.57 -10.51 20.58
N SER A 19 -41.27 -11.04 19.39
CA SER A 19 -41.96 -12.19 18.77
C SER A 19 -41.58 -12.30 17.30
N GLY A 20 -41.48 -13.54 16.81
CA GLY A 20 -40.78 -13.86 15.58
C GLY A 20 -41.44 -13.40 14.28
N ARG A 21 -40.59 -13.27 13.25
CA ARG A 21 -40.82 -13.76 11.89
C ARG A 21 -39.55 -13.52 11.07
N ARG A 22 -39.00 -14.58 10.45
CA ARG A 22 -37.95 -14.47 9.44
C ARG A 22 -38.45 -13.55 8.32
N GLN A 23 -37.92 -12.33 8.26
CA GLN A 23 -38.20 -11.46 7.13
C GLN A 23 -37.30 -11.84 5.96
N ARG A 24 -37.89 -12.50 4.96
CA ARG A 24 -37.32 -12.65 3.63
C ARG A 24 -37.09 -11.25 3.05
N TRP A 25 -35.85 -10.95 2.68
CA TRP A 25 -35.53 -9.82 1.81
C TRP A 25 -36.34 -9.93 0.51
N ARG A 26 -37.18 -8.93 0.22
CA ARG A 26 -37.83 -8.76 -1.07
C ARG A 26 -37.21 -7.53 -1.75
N PRO A 27 -36.72 -7.63 -3.00
CA PRO A 27 -36.28 -6.46 -3.71
C PRO A 27 -37.48 -5.61 -4.12
N TYR A 28 -37.34 -4.31 -3.90
CA TYR A 28 -38.29 -3.26 -4.26
C TYR A 28 -38.40 -3.17 -5.79
N ARG A 29 -39.57 -3.53 -6.33
CA ARG A 29 -39.88 -3.46 -7.77
C ARG A 29 -40.67 -2.18 -8.01
N GLN A 30 -40.01 -1.10 -8.42
CA GLN A 30 -40.70 0.09 -8.93
C GLN A 30 -41.35 -0.27 -10.27
N GLN A 31 -42.68 -0.11 -10.33
CA GLN A 31 -43.44 -0.10 -11.57
C GLN A 31 -43.25 1.26 -12.24
N LEU A 32 -42.61 1.29 -13.41
CA LEU A 32 -42.63 2.43 -14.31
C LEU A 32 -43.38 2.04 -15.59
N SER A 33 -44.40 2.84 -15.91
CA SER A 33 -45.22 2.75 -17.11
C SER A 33 -44.45 3.18 -18.37
N PRO A 34 -44.63 2.53 -19.53
CA PRO A 34 -43.93 2.93 -20.75
C PRO A 34 -44.71 4.03 -21.47
N ARG A 35 -44.28 5.29 -21.35
CA ARG A 35 -44.60 6.33 -22.34
C ARG A 35 -43.34 6.62 -23.16
N LEU A 36 -43.40 6.25 -24.43
CA LEU A 36 -42.35 6.53 -25.43
C LEU A 36 -42.16 8.04 -25.58
N CYS A 37 -41.00 8.53 -25.15
CA CYS A 37 -40.44 9.78 -25.64
C CYS A 37 -39.19 9.41 -26.47
N LYS A 38 -39.22 9.64 -27.79
CA LYS A 38 -38.07 9.44 -28.67
C LYS A 38 -37.03 10.53 -28.35
N ALA A 39 -36.11 10.24 -27.45
CA ALA A 39 -34.88 11.03 -27.30
C ALA A 39 -33.93 10.65 -28.44
N ARG A 40 -33.57 11.62 -29.28
CA ARG A 40 -32.47 11.47 -30.25
C ARG A 40 -31.22 11.09 -29.46
N SER A 41 -30.63 9.95 -29.79
CA SER A 41 -29.34 9.51 -29.27
C SER A 41 -28.24 10.42 -29.81
N MET A 42 -27.90 11.48 -29.07
CA MET A 42 -26.57 12.07 -29.19
C MET A 42 -25.63 11.17 -28.40
N GLN A 43 -24.71 10.51 -29.08
CA GLN A 43 -23.60 9.85 -28.41
C GLN A 43 -22.80 10.94 -27.70
N PRO A 44 -22.53 10.84 -26.38
CA PRO A 44 -21.57 11.74 -25.77
C PRO A 44 -20.22 11.42 -26.41
N GLU A 45 -19.62 12.42 -27.07
CA GLU A 45 -18.23 12.36 -27.49
C GLU A 45 -17.38 11.93 -26.29
N GLY A 46 -16.48 10.98 -26.54
CA GLY A 46 -15.71 10.32 -25.51
C GLY A 46 -14.89 11.32 -24.70
N VAL A 47 -15.33 11.59 -23.48
CA VAL A 47 -14.47 12.17 -22.46
C VAL A 47 -13.31 11.17 -22.29
N PRO A 48 -12.05 11.57 -22.52
CA PRO A 48 -10.93 10.69 -22.25
C PRO A 48 -11.01 10.25 -20.80
N ARG A 49 -11.09 8.93 -20.57
CA ARG A 49 -10.98 8.37 -19.23
C ARG A 49 -9.56 8.61 -18.76
N VAL A 50 -9.33 9.69 -18.04
CA VAL A 50 -8.13 9.84 -17.22
C VAL A 50 -8.29 8.86 -16.08
N THR A 51 -7.72 7.67 -16.21
CA THR A 51 -7.43 6.83 -15.06
C THR A 51 -6.27 7.53 -14.34
N ASN A 52 -6.47 7.99 -13.10
CA ASN A 52 -5.38 8.40 -12.21
C ASN A 52 -4.54 7.15 -11.88
N GLN A 53 -3.77 6.70 -12.85
CA GLN A 53 -2.83 5.61 -12.69
C GLN A 53 -1.51 6.27 -12.30
N GLU A 54 -1.13 6.11 -11.03
CA GLU A 54 0.21 6.48 -10.57
C GLU A 54 1.21 5.54 -11.27
N ILE A 55 2.24 6.13 -11.89
CA ILE A 55 3.26 5.39 -12.64
C ILE A 55 4.51 5.39 -11.78
N GLU A 56 4.82 4.24 -11.18
CA GLU A 56 5.98 4.04 -10.34
C GLU A 56 7.01 3.16 -11.08
N ARG A 57 8.27 3.59 -11.11
CA ARG A 57 9.38 2.76 -11.61
C ARG A 57 10.33 2.44 -10.47
N LYS A 58 10.86 1.22 -10.48
CA LYS A 58 11.67 0.66 -9.39
C LYS A 58 12.99 0.11 -9.89
N PHE A 59 14.06 0.39 -9.15
CA PHE A 59 15.42 0.03 -9.55
C PHE A 59 16.19 -0.56 -8.38
N LEU A 60 17.10 -1.49 -8.69
CA LEU A 60 18.19 -1.85 -7.80
C LEU A 60 19.14 -0.67 -7.65
N VAL A 61 19.79 -0.60 -6.50
CA VAL A 61 20.74 0.48 -6.18
C VAL A 61 22.10 -0.12 -5.84
N GLU A 62 23.14 0.46 -6.42
CA GLU A 62 24.52 0.13 -6.10
C GLU A 62 24.90 0.72 -4.73
N ALA A 63 25.02 -0.15 -3.73
CA ALA A 63 25.13 0.25 -2.33
C ALA A 63 26.34 1.17 -2.04
N ASP A 64 27.49 0.89 -2.66
CA ASP A 64 28.70 1.70 -2.45
C ASP A 64 28.61 3.07 -3.12
N ALA A 65 27.95 3.15 -4.27
CA ALA A 65 27.79 4.39 -5.02
C ALA A 65 26.84 5.38 -4.32
N ILE A 66 25.83 4.89 -3.58
CA ILE A 66 24.84 5.74 -2.91
C ILE A 66 25.19 6.09 -1.46
N ARG A 67 26.13 5.36 -0.82
CA ARG A 67 26.36 5.40 0.63
C ARG A 67 26.59 6.80 1.20
N CYS A 68 27.44 7.61 0.58
CA CYS A 68 27.71 8.98 1.03
C CYS A 68 26.43 9.86 1.01
N LEU A 69 25.59 9.70 -0.01
CA LEU A 69 24.35 10.45 -0.15
C LEU A 69 23.36 10.09 0.98
N LEU A 70 23.19 8.80 1.28
CA LEU A 70 22.30 8.36 2.36
C LEU A 70 22.78 8.83 3.73
N GLN A 71 24.09 8.81 4.00
CA GLN A 71 24.66 9.31 5.26
C GLN A 71 24.44 10.80 5.50
N GLN A 72 24.29 11.58 4.43
CA GLN A 72 24.00 13.02 4.48
C GLN A 72 22.51 13.33 4.48
N SER A 73 21.66 12.31 4.30
CA SER A 73 20.22 12.46 4.14
C SER A 73 19.47 12.05 5.41
N GLN A 74 18.34 12.69 5.67
CA GLN A 74 17.47 12.30 6.78
C GLN A 74 16.58 11.12 6.34
N GLY A 75 16.90 9.93 6.86
CA GLY A 75 16.08 8.74 6.68
C GLY A 75 14.88 8.72 7.63
N THR A 76 13.77 8.16 7.18
CA THR A 76 12.61 7.84 8.02
C THR A 76 12.51 6.33 8.18
N HIS A 77 12.34 5.85 9.41
CA HIS A 77 12.15 4.42 9.65
C HIS A 77 10.74 3.98 9.26
N TYR A 78 10.64 2.86 8.55
CA TYR A 78 9.39 2.22 8.17
C TYR A 78 9.36 0.80 8.69
N ALA A 79 8.24 0.42 9.29
CA ALA A 79 7.93 -0.96 9.64
C ALA A 79 6.54 -1.29 9.12
N GLN A 80 6.37 -2.44 8.47
CA GLN A 80 5.07 -2.85 7.96
C GLN A 80 4.85 -4.36 8.09
N GLY A 81 3.58 -4.73 8.24
CA GLY A 81 3.10 -6.10 8.34
C GLY A 81 1.72 -6.24 7.73
N TYR A 82 1.32 -7.48 7.45
CA TYR A 82 0.06 -7.78 6.77
C TYR A 82 -0.83 -8.65 7.64
N LEU A 83 -1.93 -8.07 8.14
CA LEU A 83 -2.99 -8.81 8.83
C LEU A 83 -3.70 -9.79 7.86
N CYS A 84 -3.73 -9.43 6.57
CA CYS A 84 -4.22 -10.28 5.50
C CYS A 84 -3.44 -9.95 4.22
N ALA A 85 -2.96 -10.98 3.51
CA ALA A 85 -2.19 -10.85 2.28
C ALA A 85 -2.73 -11.78 1.18
N GLU A 86 -4.06 -11.81 1.01
CA GLU A 86 -4.72 -12.61 -0.01
C GLU A 86 -4.86 -11.81 -1.33
N PRO A 87 -4.91 -12.48 -2.49
CA PRO A 87 -5.04 -11.79 -3.79
C PRO A 87 -6.28 -10.91 -3.93
N ASP A 88 -7.39 -11.30 -3.29
CA ASP A 88 -8.65 -10.56 -3.36
C ASP A 88 -8.76 -9.45 -2.30
N ARG A 89 -7.94 -9.51 -1.24
CA ARG A 89 -7.98 -8.59 -0.10
C ARG A 89 -6.64 -8.54 0.63
N THR A 90 -6.09 -7.34 0.75
CA THR A 90 -4.88 -7.09 1.53
C THR A 90 -5.20 -6.09 2.62
N VAL A 91 -4.79 -6.39 3.86
CA VAL A 91 -4.86 -5.48 5.00
C VAL A 91 -3.44 -5.32 5.54
N ARG A 92 -2.91 -4.12 5.42
CA ARG A 92 -1.53 -3.77 5.80
C ARG A 92 -1.54 -2.77 6.94
N VAL A 93 -0.72 -3.03 7.95
CA VAL A 93 -0.35 -2.05 8.98
C VAL A 93 1.02 -1.50 8.62
N ARG A 94 1.19 -0.18 8.62
CA ARG A 94 2.46 0.50 8.34
C ARG A 94 2.71 1.58 9.38
N ILE A 95 3.91 1.61 9.94
CA ILE A 95 4.48 2.73 10.70
C ILE A 95 5.50 3.42 9.79
N ALA A 96 5.47 4.75 9.76
CA ALA A 96 6.40 5.62 9.05
C ALA A 96 6.84 6.74 10.00
N GLY A 97 8.02 6.60 10.61
CA GLY A 97 8.49 7.49 11.66
C GLY A 97 7.53 7.49 12.86
N HIS A 98 6.80 8.60 13.05
CA HIS A 98 5.85 8.78 14.14
C HIS A 98 4.38 8.66 13.71
N GLU A 99 4.14 8.34 12.44
CA GLU A 99 2.81 8.18 11.87
C GLU A 99 2.52 6.71 11.58
N ALA A 100 1.25 6.32 11.66
CA ALA A 100 0.84 4.96 11.37
C ALA A 100 -0.46 4.90 10.58
N PHE A 101 -0.57 3.88 9.74
CA PHE A 101 -1.64 3.72 8.78
C PHE A 101 -2.11 2.27 8.70
N LEU A 102 -3.42 2.10 8.56
CA LEU A 102 -4.05 0.86 8.14
C LEU A 102 -4.51 1.02 6.70
N THR A 103 -3.97 0.20 5.80
CA THR A 103 -4.36 0.19 4.39
C THR A 103 -5.17 -1.07 4.08
N VAL A 104 -6.34 -0.91 3.44
CA VAL A 104 -7.16 -1.99 2.92
C VAL A 104 -7.19 -1.91 1.40
N LYS A 105 -6.71 -2.96 0.73
CA LYS A 105 -6.68 -3.07 -0.74
C LYS A 105 -7.57 -4.20 -1.19
N GLY A 106 -8.40 -3.95 -2.20
CA GLY A 106 -9.18 -4.97 -2.88
C GLY A 106 -8.42 -5.62 -4.04
N ARG A 107 -9.03 -6.63 -4.63
CA ARG A 107 -8.52 -7.30 -5.85
C ARG A 107 -8.21 -6.29 -6.96
N THR A 108 -7.06 -6.46 -7.59
CA THR A 108 -6.73 -5.79 -8.85
C THR A 108 -7.67 -6.24 -9.98
N ARG A 109 -8.24 -5.29 -10.72
CA ARG A 109 -9.06 -5.51 -11.91
C ARG A 109 -8.46 -4.70 -13.07
N GLY A 110 -7.79 -5.39 -13.99
CA GLY A 110 -6.96 -4.75 -15.01
C GLY A 110 -5.84 -3.95 -14.35
N TYR A 111 -5.83 -2.63 -14.54
CA TYR A 111 -4.82 -1.71 -14.00
C TYR A 111 -5.27 -0.95 -12.75
N THR A 112 -6.44 -1.28 -12.20
CA THR A 112 -7.01 -0.54 -11.06
C THR A 112 -7.33 -1.45 -9.89
N ARG A 113 -7.21 -0.93 -8.67
CA ARG A 113 -7.65 -1.60 -7.44
C ARG A 113 -8.32 -0.59 -6.51
N ALA A 114 -9.31 -1.05 -5.74
CA ALA A 114 -9.84 -0.24 -4.65
C ALA A 114 -8.80 -0.21 -3.52
N GLU A 115 -8.46 0.98 -3.04
CA GLU A 115 -7.51 1.17 -1.95
C GLU A 115 -8.06 2.22 -0.99
N TYR A 116 -8.02 1.91 0.31
CA TYR A 116 -8.43 2.80 1.39
C TYR A 116 -7.30 2.85 2.41
N GLU A 117 -6.89 4.05 2.79
CA GLU A 117 -5.87 4.27 3.80
C GLU A 117 -6.43 5.12 4.94
N TYR A 118 -6.20 4.68 6.17
CA TYR A 118 -6.69 5.34 7.37
C TYR A 118 -5.52 5.57 8.33
N PRO A 119 -5.34 6.80 8.85
CA PRO A 119 -4.43 7.00 9.96
C PRO A 119 -4.94 6.26 11.19
N ILE A 120 -4.04 5.63 11.94
CA ILE A 120 -4.34 4.95 13.20
C ILE A 120 -3.36 5.41 14.29
N PRO A 121 -3.70 5.31 15.59
CA PRO A 121 -2.75 5.62 16.65
C PRO A 121 -1.47 4.79 16.54
N LEU A 122 -0.31 5.43 16.71
CA LEU A 122 1.00 4.75 16.62
C LEU A 122 1.08 3.51 17.52
N ARG A 123 0.64 3.67 18.78
CA ARG A 123 0.62 2.58 19.76
C ARG A 123 -0.20 1.37 19.30
N ASP A 124 -1.35 1.61 18.66
CA ASP A 124 -2.19 0.53 18.16
C ASP A 124 -1.48 -0.18 17.00
N ALA A 125 -0.80 0.57 16.12
CA ALA A 125 -0.03 -0.01 15.04
C ALA A 125 1.15 -0.87 15.55
N GLU A 126 1.87 -0.41 16.57
CA GLU A 126 2.95 -1.17 17.23
C GLU A 126 2.42 -2.50 17.77
N GLU A 127 1.32 -2.46 18.53
CA GLU A 127 0.69 -3.67 19.08
C GLU A 127 0.21 -4.62 17.97
N LEU A 128 -0.39 -4.10 16.89
CA LEU A 128 -0.84 -4.91 15.75
C LEU A 128 0.33 -5.58 15.02
N LEU A 129 1.44 -4.86 14.83
CA LEU A 129 2.64 -5.40 14.18
C LEU A 129 3.30 -6.48 15.04
N GLU A 130 3.38 -6.28 16.37
CA GLU A 130 4.00 -7.22 17.30
C GLU A 130 3.16 -8.49 17.52
N THR A 131 1.83 -8.34 17.61
CA THR A 131 0.97 -9.43 18.12
C THR A 131 0.13 -10.14 17.06
N LEU A 132 -0.25 -9.46 15.97
CA LEU A 132 -1.21 -9.99 14.99
C LEU A 132 -0.63 -10.16 13.59
N CYS A 133 0.41 -9.40 13.22
CA CYS A 133 1.04 -9.56 11.92
C CYS A 133 1.97 -10.79 11.90
N PRO A 134 1.84 -11.68 10.91
CA PRO A 134 2.74 -12.82 10.77
C PRO A 134 4.14 -12.33 10.41
N PRO A 135 5.19 -12.82 11.10
CA PRO A 135 6.57 -12.48 10.77
C PRO A 135 7.04 -13.14 9.46
N PRO A 136 8.11 -12.63 8.84
CA PRO A 136 8.84 -11.43 9.24
C PRO A 136 8.09 -10.15 8.88
N LEU A 137 8.37 -9.07 9.62
CA LEU A 137 7.97 -7.73 9.22
C LEU A 137 8.90 -7.22 8.11
N VAL A 138 8.40 -6.28 7.30
CA VAL A 138 9.24 -5.57 6.33
C VAL A 138 9.67 -4.25 6.95
N GLU A 139 10.94 -4.16 7.30
CA GLU A 139 11.55 -2.99 7.92
C GLU A 139 12.55 -2.35 6.95
N LYS A 140 12.57 -1.02 6.90
CA LYS A 140 13.45 -0.25 6.02
C LYS A 140 13.66 1.18 6.51
N VAL A 141 14.74 1.81 6.09
CA VAL A 141 14.90 3.27 6.17
C VAL A 141 14.63 3.85 4.79
N ARG A 142 13.62 4.73 4.69
CA ARG A 142 13.29 5.43 3.44
C ARG A 142 13.89 6.83 3.45
N TYR A 143 14.65 7.14 2.41
CA TYR A 143 15.22 8.44 2.13
C TYR A 143 14.48 9.07 0.95
N ARG A 144 14.16 10.36 1.05
CA ARG A 144 13.56 11.12 -0.06
C ARG A 144 14.60 12.07 -0.61
N ILE A 145 15.05 11.80 -1.84
CA ILE A 145 16.08 12.60 -2.52
C ILE A 145 15.44 13.29 -3.72
N PRO A 146 15.46 14.63 -3.81
CA PRO A 146 15.03 15.32 -5.01
C PRO A 146 15.79 14.83 -6.24
N ALA A 147 15.07 14.53 -7.33
CA ALA A 147 15.70 14.25 -8.61
C ALA A 147 16.23 15.56 -9.25
N SER A 148 17.02 15.44 -10.32
CA SER A 148 17.48 16.59 -11.09
C SER A 148 16.32 17.36 -11.72
N GLU A 149 15.24 16.65 -12.07
CA GLU A 149 14.02 17.20 -12.62
C GLU A 149 13.14 17.84 -11.54
N PRO A 150 12.64 19.07 -11.77
CA PRO A 150 11.77 19.74 -10.80
C PRO A 150 10.50 18.93 -10.49
N GLY A 151 10.26 18.71 -9.19
CA GLY A 151 9.05 18.05 -8.70
C GLY A 151 9.11 16.53 -8.69
N LEU A 152 10.18 15.91 -9.21
CA LEU A 152 10.41 14.47 -9.08
C LEU A 152 11.26 14.16 -7.84
N VAL A 153 10.95 13.05 -7.19
CA VAL A 153 11.62 12.61 -5.96
C VAL A 153 11.92 11.12 -6.05
N TRP A 154 13.17 10.76 -5.76
CA TRP A 154 13.57 9.39 -5.51
C TRP A 154 13.23 9.00 -4.08
N GLU A 155 12.48 7.91 -3.92
CA GLU A 155 12.32 7.22 -2.64
C GLU A 155 13.31 6.05 -2.59
N ILE A 156 14.39 6.20 -1.83
CA ILE A 156 15.40 5.17 -1.64
C ILE A 156 15.09 4.38 -0.38
N ASP A 157 14.91 3.08 -0.51
CA ASP A 157 14.63 2.15 0.56
C ASP A 157 15.85 1.28 0.87
N GLU A 158 16.48 1.51 2.02
CA GLU A 158 17.47 0.61 2.60
C GLU A 158 16.76 -0.39 3.51
N PHE A 159 16.63 -1.65 3.06
CA PHE A 159 15.92 -2.69 3.80
C PHE A 159 16.74 -3.22 4.98
N LEU A 160 16.05 -3.48 6.08
CA LEU A 160 16.61 -3.98 7.32
C LEU A 160 16.21 -5.44 7.57
N GLY A 161 16.78 -6.04 8.62
CA GLY A 161 16.45 -7.38 9.08
C GLY A 161 16.64 -8.44 7.99
N ASP A 162 15.61 -9.25 7.76
CA ASP A 162 15.65 -10.38 6.82
C ASP A 162 15.75 -9.96 5.34
N ASN A 163 15.49 -8.69 5.04
CA ASN A 163 15.61 -8.13 3.69
C ASN A 163 16.91 -7.36 3.46
N ALA A 164 17.75 -7.18 4.49
CA ALA A 164 19.09 -6.63 4.29
C ALA A 164 19.96 -7.60 3.46
N PRO A 165 20.90 -7.10 2.64
CA PRO A 165 21.29 -5.69 2.45
C PRO A 165 20.60 -5.04 1.23
N LEU A 166 19.37 -5.43 0.87
CA LEU A 166 18.69 -4.92 -0.32
C LEU A 166 18.48 -3.40 -0.23
N ILE A 167 18.79 -2.71 -1.33
CA ILE A 167 18.46 -1.30 -1.52
C ILE A 167 17.67 -1.14 -2.82
N LEU A 168 16.52 -0.47 -2.74
CA LEU A 168 15.68 -0.16 -3.89
C LEU A 168 15.49 1.35 -4.03
N ALA A 169 15.37 1.82 -5.26
CA ALA A 169 14.95 3.18 -5.57
C ALA A 169 13.62 3.14 -6.31
N GLU A 170 12.63 3.87 -5.82
CA GLU A 170 11.34 4.10 -6.47
C GLU A 170 11.27 5.56 -6.92
N ILE A 171 10.68 5.82 -8.10
CA ILE A 171 10.34 7.16 -8.56
C ILE A 171 8.92 7.15 -9.12
N GLU A 172 8.09 8.08 -8.66
CA GLU A 172 6.75 8.30 -9.18
C GLU A 172 6.81 9.31 -10.34
N LEU A 173 6.15 8.98 -11.45
CA LEU A 173 6.17 9.73 -12.69
C LEU A 173 4.76 10.20 -13.08
N PRO A 174 4.63 11.42 -13.62
CA PRO A 174 3.36 11.90 -14.17
C PRO A 174 2.86 11.08 -15.37
N THR A 175 3.77 10.57 -16.20
CA THR A 175 3.47 9.78 -17.40
C THR A 175 4.55 8.73 -17.66
N GLU A 176 4.25 7.70 -18.46
CA GLU A 176 5.18 6.60 -18.78
C GLU A 176 6.40 7.11 -19.57
N ASP A 177 6.19 8.14 -20.39
CA ASP A 177 7.21 8.78 -21.21
C ASP A 177 8.01 9.86 -20.46
N THR A 178 7.76 10.07 -19.16
CA THR A 178 8.51 11.07 -18.39
C THR A 178 9.98 10.65 -18.30
N SER A 179 10.86 11.45 -18.93
CA SER A 179 12.30 11.28 -18.84
C SER A 179 12.83 11.79 -17.50
N PHE A 180 13.82 11.10 -16.95
CA PHE A 180 14.59 11.55 -15.81
C PHE A 180 16.07 11.18 -15.98
N GLU A 181 16.96 11.96 -15.39
CA GLU A 181 18.38 11.68 -15.32
C GLU A 181 18.60 10.39 -14.51
N ARG A 182 19.47 9.52 -15.01
CA ARG A 182 19.84 8.27 -14.34
C ARG A 182 21.10 8.49 -13.51
N PRO A 183 21.02 8.55 -12.16
CA PRO A 183 22.20 8.75 -11.33
C PRO A 183 23.15 7.55 -11.42
N GLY A 184 24.44 7.77 -11.16
CA GLY A 184 25.46 6.71 -11.23
C GLY A 184 25.28 5.55 -10.25
N TRP A 185 24.43 5.70 -9.24
CA TRP A 185 24.07 4.63 -8.29
C TRP A 185 22.85 3.81 -8.74
N LEU A 186 22.14 4.23 -9.79
CA LEU A 186 20.90 3.60 -10.25
C LEU A 186 21.21 2.38 -11.12
N GLY A 187 20.86 1.20 -10.61
CA GLY A 187 21.10 -0.08 -11.26
C GLY A 187 19.97 -0.52 -12.18
N GLN A 188 19.78 -1.85 -12.24
CA GLN A 188 18.78 -2.50 -13.07
C GLN A 188 17.36 -2.12 -12.66
N GLU A 189 16.48 -1.93 -13.65
CA GLU A 189 15.04 -1.78 -13.42
C GLU A 189 14.39 -3.12 -13.07
N VAL A 190 13.60 -3.12 -12.00
CA VAL A 190 12.89 -4.28 -11.45
C VAL A 190 11.40 -3.97 -11.20
N THR A 191 10.85 -2.98 -11.92
CA THR A 191 9.44 -2.53 -11.83
C THR A 191 8.44 -3.69 -11.94
N ASP A 192 8.66 -4.59 -12.91
CA ASP A 192 7.76 -5.72 -13.19
C ASP A 192 8.14 -7.01 -12.43
N ASP A 193 9.21 -7.00 -11.63
CA ASP A 193 9.64 -8.18 -10.88
C ASP A 193 8.94 -8.22 -9.51
N GLU A 194 7.87 -9.02 -9.44
CA GLU A 194 7.04 -9.20 -8.24
C GLU A 194 7.83 -9.64 -7.00
N ARG A 195 9.03 -10.23 -7.17
CA ARG A 195 9.87 -10.64 -6.03
C ARG A 195 10.26 -9.44 -5.17
N TYR A 196 10.47 -8.27 -5.78
CA TYR A 196 10.84 -7.02 -5.09
C TYR A 196 9.64 -6.25 -4.52
N TYR A 197 8.43 -6.81 -4.54
CA TYR A 197 7.27 -6.16 -3.94
C TYR A 197 7.25 -6.42 -2.43
N ASN A 198 6.84 -5.43 -1.63
CA ASN A 198 6.87 -5.55 -0.16
C ASN A 198 6.11 -6.79 0.37
N ALA A 199 4.98 -7.16 -0.24
CA ALA A 199 4.24 -8.36 0.15
C ALA A 199 5.01 -9.66 -0.19
N SER A 200 5.77 -9.66 -1.28
CA SER A 200 6.65 -10.78 -1.65
C SER A 200 7.87 -10.86 -0.75
N LEU A 201 8.52 -9.72 -0.45
CA LEU A 201 9.65 -9.62 0.50
C LEU A 201 9.26 -10.03 1.93
N GLN A 202 8.00 -9.85 2.32
CA GLN A 202 7.50 -10.40 3.59
C GLN A 202 7.42 -11.93 3.54
N ARG A 203 6.83 -12.50 2.48
CA ARG A 203 6.62 -13.95 2.34
C ARG A 203 7.90 -14.74 2.08
N HIS A 204 8.79 -14.18 1.27
CA HIS A 204 10.06 -14.77 0.90
C HIS A 204 11.15 -13.69 0.95
N PRO A 205 11.71 -13.43 2.14
CA PRO A 205 12.69 -12.38 2.34
C PRO A 205 13.94 -12.54 1.50
N TYR A 206 14.56 -11.40 1.17
CA TYR A 206 15.71 -11.30 0.28
C TYR A 206 16.86 -12.25 0.65
N ARG A 207 17.14 -12.41 1.96
CA ARG A 207 18.20 -13.32 2.44
C ARG A 207 18.03 -14.79 2.00
N LEU A 208 16.82 -15.20 1.61
CA LEU A 208 16.51 -16.58 1.21
C LEU A 208 16.67 -16.83 -0.29
N TRP A 209 16.84 -15.80 -1.11
CA TRP A 209 16.75 -15.94 -2.58
C TRP A 209 17.89 -16.77 -3.17
N GLY A 210 19.08 -16.73 -2.57
CA GLY A 210 20.24 -17.52 -3.00
C GLY A 210 20.26 -18.99 -2.55
N LEU A 211 19.29 -19.43 -1.72
CA LEU A 211 19.27 -20.79 -1.17
C LEU A 211 18.48 -21.79 -2.05
N GLY A 212 17.98 -21.37 -3.22
CA GLY A 212 17.06 -22.17 -4.02
C GLY A 212 17.29 -22.19 -5.53
N GLN A 213 17.63 -21.07 -6.18
CA GLN A 213 18.00 -21.01 -7.62
C GLN A 213 18.92 -19.80 -7.85
N GLY A 214 19.81 -19.91 -8.83
CA GLY A 214 20.96 -19.03 -9.07
C GLY A 214 20.73 -17.56 -8.80
N ALA A 215 21.58 -17.01 -7.93
CA ALA A 215 21.77 -15.57 -7.80
C ALA A 215 22.17 -14.99 -9.18
N PRO A 216 21.64 -13.82 -9.58
CA PRO A 216 22.27 -13.02 -10.63
C PRO A 216 23.66 -12.54 -10.20
#